data_AF-K0R6D2-F1
#
_entry.id   AF-K0R6D2-F1
#
_cell.length_a   1.000
_cell.length_b   1.000
_cell.length_c   1.000
_cell.angle_alpha   90.00
_cell.angle_beta   90.00
_cell.angle_gamma   90.00
#
_symmetry.space_group_name_H-M   'P 1'
#
loop_
_entity.id
_entity.type
_entity.pdbx_description
1 polymer ?
#
loop_
_entity_poly.entity_id
_entity_poly.type
_entity_poly.pdbx_seq_one_letter_code
_entity_poly.pdbx_strand_id
1 'polypeptide(L)'
;MDNVGRVYSGGKISNELRSRITSIHVDPQVEDIPKETFKGCSNLTDVQFANDGALKVVGDCAFRDCTALQRMSIPPSVTELGCQSFSGCSNLTDVHFAHEGALQVIGSYTFCKCTALQQVSIPPSVTKLGSRAFRGCSNLTNVQFAHEGALQVVGDNAFYGCTALQQVSIPSSVTKLDDGAFMGCSNLTNLQFAHE
;
A
#
# COMPACT_ATOMS: atom_id res chain seq x y z
N MET A 1 -5.21 -7.65 -29.09
CA MET A 1 -4.56 -7.74 -27.78
C MET A 1 -5.69 -7.85 -26.78
N ASP A 2 -6.09 -9.09 -26.50
CA ASP A 2 -7.30 -9.33 -25.71
C ASP A 2 -7.02 -8.88 -24.29
N ASN A 3 -7.69 -7.81 -23.88
CA ASN A 3 -7.69 -7.32 -22.53
C ASN A 3 -8.45 -8.37 -21.70
N VAL A 4 -7.74 -9.39 -21.20
CA VAL A 4 -8.36 -10.49 -20.46
C VAL A 4 -8.69 -9.99 -19.06
N GLY A 5 -9.68 -9.11 -18.96
CA GLY A 5 -10.32 -8.79 -17.69
C GLY A 5 -10.95 -10.05 -17.14
N ARG A 6 -10.55 -10.44 -15.93
CA ARG A 6 -11.08 -11.63 -15.25
C ARG A 6 -11.76 -11.26 -13.95
N VAL A 7 -12.87 -11.93 -13.69
CA VAL A 7 -13.45 -11.96 -12.36
C VAL A 7 -12.60 -12.86 -11.47
N TYR A 8 -12.15 -12.35 -10.33
CA TYR A 8 -11.51 -13.13 -9.29
C TYR A 8 -12.55 -13.41 -8.19
N SER A 9 -12.96 -14.66 -8.08
CA SER A 9 -13.96 -15.13 -7.10
C SER A 9 -13.33 -15.97 -5.97
N GLY A 10 -12.02 -15.81 -5.72
CA GLY A 10 -11.31 -16.50 -4.65
C GLY A 10 -10.30 -17.57 -5.12
N GLY A 11 -9.46 -18.02 -4.18
CA GLY A 11 -8.50 -19.11 -4.40
C GLY A 11 -7.20 -18.69 -5.09
N LYS A 12 -6.47 -19.67 -5.64
CA LYS A 12 -5.18 -19.45 -6.33
C LYS A 12 -5.39 -19.29 -7.82
N ILE A 13 -4.60 -18.44 -8.46
CA ILE A 13 -4.48 -18.37 -9.93
C ILE A 13 -3.31 -19.23 -10.43
N SER A 14 -3.45 -19.78 -11.63
CA SER A 14 -2.41 -20.61 -12.27
C SER A 14 -1.22 -19.77 -12.75
N ASN A 15 -0.06 -20.40 -12.95
CA ASN A 15 1.15 -19.72 -13.42
C ASN A 15 1.00 -19.20 -14.86
N GLU A 16 0.27 -19.92 -15.72
CA GLU A 16 -0.04 -19.49 -17.08
C GLU A 16 -0.91 -18.24 -17.10
N LEU A 17 -1.78 -18.08 -16.10
CA LEU A 17 -2.60 -16.88 -15.97
C LEU A 17 -1.77 -15.69 -15.45
N ARG A 18 -0.84 -15.91 -14.50
CA ARG A 18 0.02 -14.85 -13.95
C ARG A 18 0.79 -14.08 -15.02
N SER A 19 1.29 -14.78 -16.04
CA SER A 19 2.08 -14.16 -17.12
C SER A 19 1.24 -13.42 -18.17
N ARG A 20 -0.09 -13.56 -18.14
CA ARG A 20 -0.99 -13.04 -19.19
C ARG A 20 -2.06 -12.08 -18.69
N ILE A 21 -2.36 -12.08 -17.39
CA ILE A 21 -3.42 -11.27 -16.82
C ILE A 21 -3.06 -9.79 -16.84
N THR A 22 -3.94 -8.96 -17.39
CA THR A 22 -3.76 -7.51 -17.52
C THR A 22 -4.71 -6.73 -16.63
N SER A 23 -5.89 -7.27 -16.34
CA SER A 23 -6.84 -6.67 -15.41
C SER A 23 -7.65 -7.69 -14.63
N ILE A 24 -8.05 -7.33 -13.41
CA ILE A 24 -8.95 -8.12 -12.58
C ILE A 24 -10.10 -7.30 -12.02
N HIS A 25 -11.25 -7.94 -11.91
CA HIS A 25 -12.40 -7.48 -11.15
C HIS A 25 -12.62 -8.43 -9.97
N VAL A 26 -12.42 -7.96 -8.75
CA VAL A 26 -12.62 -8.76 -7.54
C VAL A 26 -14.12 -8.89 -7.29
N ASP A 27 -14.60 -10.14 -7.24
CA ASP A 27 -16.00 -10.46 -6.99
C ASP A 27 -16.45 -9.86 -5.63
N PRO A 28 -17.63 -9.22 -5.56
CA PRO A 28 -18.11 -8.60 -4.32
C PRO A 28 -18.18 -9.54 -3.11
N GLN A 29 -18.29 -10.86 -3.32
CA GLN A 29 -18.36 -11.86 -2.25
C GLN A 29 -16.98 -12.30 -1.73
N VAL A 30 -15.88 -11.86 -2.35
CA VAL A 30 -14.54 -12.19 -1.89
C VAL A 30 -14.24 -11.42 -0.60
N GLU A 31 -14.00 -12.18 0.47
CA GLU A 31 -13.65 -11.63 1.79
C GLU A 31 -12.13 -11.43 1.96
N ASP A 32 -11.31 -12.21 1.26
CA ASP A 32 -9.85 -12.10 1.32
C ASP A 32 -9.18 -12.37 -0.04
N ILE A 33 -8.06 -11.69 -0.27
CA ILE A 33 -7.10 -12.07 -1.30
C ILE A 33 -5.97 -12.80 -0.59
N PRO A 34 -5.84 -14.13 -0.74
CA PRO A 34 -4.84 -14.90 -0.03
C PRO A 34 -3.40 -14.50 -0.35
N LYS A 35 -2.48 -15.04 0.45
CA LYS A 35 -1.05 -14.89 0.26
C LYS A 35 -0.63 -15.26 -1.16
N GLU A 36 0.18 -14.38 -1.77
CA GLU A 36 0.81 -14.56 -3.09
C GLU A 36 -0.15 -14.75 -4.27
N THR A 37 -1.45 -14.44 -4.14
CA THR A 37 -2.45 -14.70 -5.19
C THR A 37 -2.05 -14.11 -6.54
N PHE A 38 -1.75 -12.81 -6.61
CA PHE A 38 -1.33 -12.10 -7.83
C PHE A 38 0.18 -11.80 -7.88
N LYS A 39 0.98 -12.40 -6.99
CA LYS A 39 2.44 -12.21 -6.99
C LYS A 39 3.05 -12.43 -8.38
N GLY A 40 3.84 -11.47 -8.85
CA GLY A 40 4.54 -11.52 -10.13
C GLY A 40 3.64 -11.42 -11.36
N CYS A 41 2.38 -10.97 -11.21
CA CYS A 41 1.55 -10.61 -12.36
C CYS A 41 2.06 -9.30 -12.97
N SER A 42 3.22 -9.37 -13.63
CA SER A 42 3.98 -8.20 -14.10
C SER A 42 3.28 -7.43 -15.24
N ASN A 43 2.26 -8.01 -15.86
CA ASN A 43 1.40 -7.40 -16.87
C ASN A 43 0.10 -6.80 -16.29
N LEU A 44 -0.19 -7.00 -15.00
CA LEU A 44 -1.40 -6.52 -14.35
C LEU A 44 -1.33 -4.99 -14.19
N THR A 45 -2.19 -4.29 -14.94
CA THR A 45 -2.28 -2.82 -14.94
C THR A 45 -3.45 -2.29 -14.14
N ASP A 46 -4.50 -3.10 -13.96
CA ASP A 46 -5.79 -2.66 -13.41
C ASP A 46 -6.37 -3.68 -12.42
N VAL A 47 -6.75 -3.21 -11.24
CA VAL A 47 -7.42 -4.00 -10.20
C VAL A 47 -8.65 -3.25 -9.75
N GLN A 48 -9.81 -3.84 -9.99
CA GLN A 48 -11.11 -3.25 -9.66
C GLN A 48 -11.72 -4.01 -8.49
N PHE A 49 -12.22 -3.25 -7.52
CA PHE A 49 -13.02 -3.76 -6.42
C PHE A 49 -14.45 -3.26 -6.56
N ALA A 50 -15.42 -4.06 -6.11
CA ALA A 50 -16.79 -3.59 -5.96
C ALA A 50 -16.87 -2.59 -4.80
N ASN A 51 -17.62 -1.50 -4.98
CA ASN A 51 -17.77 -0.44 -3.97
C ASN A 51 -18.35 -0.97 -2.64
N ASP A 52 -19.27 -1.93 -2.71
CA ASP A 52 -19.89 -2.61 -1.56
C ASP A 52 -19.32 -4.02 -1.32
N GLY A 53 -18.08 -4.26 -1.76
CA GLY A 53 -17.43 -5.57 -1.68
C GLY A 53 -17.09 -5.98 -0.24
N ALA A 54 -17.13 -7.28 0.04
CA ALA A 54 -16.88 -7.87 1.35
C ALA A 54 -15.38 -7.91 1.75
N LEU A 55 -14.47 -7.55 0.85
CA LEU A 55 -13.03 -7.71 1.02
C LEU A 55 -12.49 -7.03 2.29
N LYS A 56 -11.93 -7.83 3.19
CA LYS A 56 -11.32 -7.39 4.45
C LYS A 56 -9.81 -7.35 4.41
N VAL A 57 -9.19 -8.33 3.75
CA VAL A 57 -7.74 -8.53 3.83
C VAL A 57 -7.12 -8.69 2.45
N VAL A 58 -6.07 -7.92 2.19
CA VAL A 58 -5.13 -8.18 1.10
C VAL A 58 -3.92 -8.88 1.71
N GLY A 59 -3.80 -10.19 1.49
CA GLY A 59 -2.83 -11.04 2.16
C GLY A 59 -1.37 -10.77 1.78
N ASP A 60 -0.47 -11.44 2.50
CA ASP A 60 0.97 -11.30 2.31
C ASP A 60 1.39 -11.52 0.85
N CYS A 61 2.24 -10.64 0.33
CA CYS A 61 2.74 -10.70 -1.05
C CYS A 61 1.65 -10.78 -2.13
N ALA A 62 0.38 -10.48 -1.83
CA ALA A 62 -0.75 -10.71 -2.75
C ALA A 62 -0.52 -10.11 -4.13
N PHE A 63 0.01 -8.89 -4.24
CA PHE A 63 0.35 -8.19 -5.48
C PHE A 63 1.84 -7.86 -5.57
N ARG A 64 2.68 -8.62 -4.85
CA ARG A 64 4.13 -8.39 -4.89
C ARG A 64 4.65 -8.52 -6.32
N ASP A 65 5.54 -7.62 -6.73
CA ASP A 65 6.20 -7.60 -8.04
C ASP A 65 5.20 -7.48 -9.23
N CYS A 66 4.01 -6.89 -9.02
CA CYS A 66 3.10 -6.46 -10.08
C CYS A 66 3.61 -5.16 -10.75
N THR A 67 4.69 -5.27 -11.53
CA THR A 67 5.46 -4.13 -12.03
C THR A 67 4.73 -3.22 -13.02
N ALA A 68 3.67 -3.67 -13.69
CA ALA A 68 2.86 -2.83 -14.58
C ALA A 68 1.75 -2.04 -13.88
N LEU A 69 1.50 -2.32 -12.59
CA LEU A 69 0.44 -1.66 -11.84
C LEU A 69 0.82 -0.19 -11.59
N GLN A 70 -0.02 0.73 -12.04
CA GLN A 70 0.23 2.18 -11.92
C GLN A 70 -0.57 2.84 -10.81
N ARG A 71 -1.79 2.34 -10.56
CA ARG A 71 -2.70 2.90 -9.56
C ARG A 71 -3.35 1.78 -8.77
N MET A 72 -3.62 2.02 -7.51
CA MET A 72 -4.34 1.10 -6.64
C MET A 72 -5.37 1.85 -5.81
N SER A 73 -6.63 1.41 -5.87
CA SER A 73 -7.71 1.94 -5.02
C SER A 73 -8.09 0.89 -4.00
N ILE A 74 -7.80 1.12 -2.72
CA ILE A 74 -8.15 0.22 -1.63
C ILE A 74 -9.60 0.52 -1.20
N PRO A 75 -10.54 -0.46 -1.29
CA PRO A 75 -11.95 -0.24 -0.99
C PRO A 75 -12.18 -0.06 0.53
N PRO A 76 -13.28 0.59 0.94
CA PRO A 76 -13.53 0.96 2.34
C PRO A 76 -13.66 -0.23 3.29
N SER A 77 -14.00 -1.40 2.77
CA SER A 77 -14.16 -2.64 3.55
C SER A 77 -12.84 -3.25 4.02
N VAL A 78 -11.71 -2.91 3.39
CA VAL A 78 -10.40 -3.47 3.72
C VAL A 78 -9.91 -2.94 5.06
N THR A 79 -9.57 -3.85 5.96
CA THR A 79 -9.04 -3.56 7.30
C THR A 79 -7.53 -3.76 7.40
N GLU A 80 -6.93 -4.56 6.51
CA GLU A 80 -5.52 -4.92 6.57
C GLU A 80 -4.88 -5.10 5.18
N LEU A 81 -3.71 -4.50 5.01
CA LEU A 81 -2.77 -4.81 3.94
C LEU A 81 -1.59 -5.61 4.50
N GLY A 82 -1.47 -6.87 4.11
CA GLY A 82 -0.48 -7.82 4.60
C GLY A 82 0.96 -7.48 4.20
N CYS A 83 1.88 -8.25 4.76
CA CYS A 83 3.32 -8.09 4.59
C CYS A 83 3.70 -8.19 3.10
N GLN A 84 4.43 -7.21 2.58
CA GLN A 84 4.87 -7.15 1.17
C GLN A 84 3.73 -7.16 0.14
N SER A 85 2.47 -6.89 0.51
CA SER A 85 1.32 -7.04 -0.40
C SER A 85 1.45 -6.27 -1.72
N PHE A 86 2.13 -5.13 -1.77
CA PHE A 86 2.45 -4.37 -3.00
C PHE A 86 3.96 -4.12 -3.17
N SER A 87 4.80 -4.91 -2.50
CA SER A 87 6.25 -4.77 -2.58
C SER A 87 6.73 -4.93 -4.02
N GLY A 88 7.58 -4.04 -4.52
CA GLY A 88 8.13 -4.13 -5.87
C GLY A 88 7.17 -3.73 -6.99
N CYS A 89 5.98 -3.18 -6.69
CA CYS A 89 5.13 -2.52 -7.69
C CYS A 89 5.79 -1.21 -8.13
N SER A 90 6.86 -1.32 -8.92
CA SER A 90 7.82 -0.24 -9.19
C SER A 90 7.24 0.93 -10.00
N ASN A 91 6.16 0.69 -10.76
CA ASN A 91 5.45 1.71 -11.54
C ASN A 91 4.20 2.25 -10.84
N LEU A 92 3.92 1.83 -9.60
CA LEU A 92 2.79 2.34 -8.81
C LEU A 92 3.05 3.80 -8.46
N THR A 93 2.33 4.72 -9.11
CA THR A 93 2.45 6.16 -8.90
C THR A 93 1.50 6.67 -7.83
N ASP A 94 0.34 6.01 -7.67
CA ASP A 94 -0.74 6.48 -6.81
C ASP A 94 -1.40 5.33 -6.06
N VAL A 95 -1.64 5.54 -4.77
CA VAL A 95 -2.46 4.68 -3.92
C VAL A 95 -3.56 5.52 -3.31
N HIS A 96 -4.81 5.16 -3.62
CA HIS A 96 -5.98 5.80 -3.06
C HIS A 96 -6.59 4.89 -1.99
N PHE A 97 -6.81 5.46 -0.81
CA PHE A 97 -7.57 4.81 0.26
C PHE A 97 -8.93 5.48 0.36
N ALA A 98 -10.00 4.71 0.51
CA ALA A 98 -11.32 5.26 0.74
C ALA A 98 -11.36 6.10 2.03
N HIS A 99 -11.94 7.30 1.96
CA HIS A 99 -11.94 8.27 3.06
C HIS A 99 -12.63 7.75 4.33
N GLU A 100 -13.73 7.02 4.17
CA GLU A 100 -14.48 6.36 5.26
C GLU A 100 -14.09 4.86 5.39
N GLY A 101 -12.84 4.54 5.08
CA GLY A 101 -12.35 3.16 5.08
C GLY A 101 -12.00 2.64 6.48
N ALA A 102 -12.14 1.32 6.66
CA ALA A 102 -11.83 0.63 7.92
C ALA A 102 -10.35 0.23 8.07
N LEU A 103 -9.47 0.68 7.17
CA LEU A 103 -8.07 0.23 7.11
C LEU A 103 -7.31 0.57 8.41
N GLN A 104 -6.93 -0.46 9.16
CA GLN A 104 -6.21 -0.31 10.43
C GLN A 104 -4.69 -0.48 10.26
N VAL A 105 -4.28 -1.40 9.39
CA VAL A 105 -2.88 -1.85 9.32
C VAL A 105 -2.36 -1.78 7.89
N ILE A 106 -1.28 -1.02 7.71
CA ILE A 106 -0.37 -1.16 6.56
C ILE A 106 0.82 -1.97 7.04
N GLY A 107 0.91 -3.23 6.59
CA GLY A 107 1.87 -4.21 7.04
C GLY A 107 3.34 -3.88 6.73
N SER A 108 4.23 -4.73 7.23
CA SER A 108 5.66 -4.59 6.98
C SER A 108 5.95 -4.73 5.49
N TYR A 109 6.82 -3.87 4.96
CA TYR A 109 7.22 -3.86 3.54
C TYR A 109 6.07 -3.70 2.52
N THR A 110 4.85 -3.30 2.91
CA THR A 110 3.67 -3.29 2.03
C THR A 110 3.92 -2.59 0.69
N PHE A 111 4.51 -1.39 0.69
CA PHE A 111 4.87 -0.61 -0.50
C PHE A 111 6.40 -0.53 -0.70
N CYS A 112 7.17 -1.48 -0.15
CA CYS A 112 8.62 -1.51 -0.28
C CYS A 112 9.02 -1.49 -1.77
N LYS A 113 9.93 -0.59 -2.16
CA LYS A 113 10.40 -0.40 -3.54
C LYS A 113 9.29 -0.05 -4.55
N CYS A 114 8.21 0.60 -4.12
CA CYS A 114 7.32 1.32 -5.04
C CYS A 114 8.01 2.62 -5.50
N THR A 115 9.03 2.49 -6.35
CA THR A 115 9.94 3.57 -6.72
C THR A 115 9.29 4.73 -7.46
N ALA A 116 8.15 4.51 -8.12
CA ALA A 116 7.38 5.55 -8.80
C ALA A 116 6.38 6.28 -7.91
N LEU A 117 6.12 5.81 -6.68
CA LEU A 117 5.12 6.40 -5.78
C LEU A 117 5.60 7.79 -5.36
N GLN A 118 4.82 8.82 -5.69
CA GLN A 118 5.21 10.21 -5.46
C GLN A 118 4.62 10.79 -4.19
N GLN A 119 3.40 10.37 -3.86
CA GLN A 119 2.64 10.87 -2.72
C GLN A 119 1.83 9.73 -2.10
N VAL A 120 1.58 9.81 -0.80
CA VAL A 120 0.63 8.93 -0.12
C VAL A 120 -0.10 9.70 0.99
N SER A 121 -1.41 9.53 1.05
CA SER A 121 -2.27 10.06 2.11
C SER A 121 -2.75 8.90 2.97
N ILE A 122 -2.21 8.76 4.18
CA ILE A 122 -2.58 7.72 5.14
C ILE A 122 -3.95 8.08 5.75
N PRO A 123 -4.98 7.22 5.60
CA PRO A 123 -6.33 7.54 6.06
C PRO A 123 -6.43 7.54 7.60
N PRO A 124 -7.42 8.24 8.18
CA PRO A 124 -7.51 8.46 9.63
C PRO A 124 -7.69 7.18 10.44
N SER A 125 -8.20 6.12 9.83
CA SER A 125 -8.41 4.83 10.47
C SER A 125 -7.13 4.02 10.69
N VAL A 126 -6.02 4.34 10.02
CA VAL A 126 -4.78 3.57 10.16
C VAL A 126 -4.17 3.82 11.53
N THR A 127 -3.96 2.74 12.28
CA THR A 127 -3.34 2.76 13.61
C THR A 127 -1.87 2.34 13.57
N LYS A 128 -1.43 1.63 12.51
CA LYS A 128 -0.07 1.10 12.40
C LYS A 128 0.49 1.12 10.98
N LEU A 129 1.70 1.66 10.85
CA LEU A 129 2.60 1.42 9.73
C LEU A 129 3.67 0.40 10.14
N GLY A 130 3.76 -0.71 9.42
CA GLY A 130 4.73 -1.77 9.67
C GLY A 130 6.16 -1.38 9.34
N SER A 131 7.11 -2.19 9.79
CA SER A 131 8.53 -1.97 9.50
C SER A 131 8.77 -1.94 8.00
N ARG A 132 9.52 -0.95 7.53
CA ARG A 132 9.88 -0.77 6.11
C ARG A 132 8.69 -0.66 5.16
N ALA A 133 7.51 -0.26 5.64
CA ALA A 133 6.27 -0.17 4.85
C ALA A 133 6.45 0.57 3.52
N PHE A 134 7.20 1.67 3.50
CA PHE A 134 7.52 2.50 2.32
C PHE A 134 9.01 2.51 2.00
N ARG A 135 9.77 1.50 2.45
CA ARG A 135 11.22 1.46 2.25
C ARG A 135 11.57 1.54 0.77
N GLY A 136 12.42 2.51 0.41
CA GLY A 136 12.93 2.68 -0.94
C GLY A 136 11.90 3.20 -1.94
N CYS A 137 10.80 3.82 -1.49
CA CYS A 137 9.97 4.67 -2.34
C CYS A 137 10.74 5.96 -2.66
N SER A 138 11.77 5.86 -3.51
CA SER A 138 12.77 6.91 -3.73
C SER A 138 12.21 8.20 -4.30
N ASN A 139 11.07 8.15 -4.99
CA ASN A 139 10.36 9.32 -5.54
C ASN A 139 9.26 9.85 -4.62
N LEU A 140 9.06 9.28 -3.43
CA LEU A 140 8.05 9.73 -2.48
C LEU A 140 8.44 11.10 -1.92
N THR A 141 7.77 12.14 -2.40
CA THR A 141 8.03 13.55 -2.03
C THR A 141 7.19 14.00 -0.85
N ASN A 142 6.00 13.42 -0.68
CA ASN A 142 4.99 13.86 0.28
C ASN A 142 4.31 12.67 0.96
N VAL A 143 4.26 12.70 2.28
CA VAL A 143 3.48 11.78 3.11
C VAL A 143 2.53 12.62 3.94
N GLN A 144 1.23 12.44 3.71
CA GLN A 144 0.18 13.09 4.47
C GLN A 144 -0.43 12.08 5.44
N PHE A 145 -0.67 12.53 6.66
CA PHE A 145 -1.48 11.81 7.63
C PHE A 145 -2.77 12.60 7.81
N ALA A 146 -3.91 11.91 7.83
CA ALA A 146 -5.19 12.58 8.04
C ALA A 146 -5.22 13.35 9.38
N HIS A 147 -5.86 14.51 9.39
CA HIS A 147 -6.16 15.25 10.62
C HIS A 147 -7.00 14.37 11.55
N GLU A 148 -6.71 14.42 12.86
CA GLU A 148 -7.37 13.57 13.88
C GLU A 148 -7.22 12.06 13.62
N GLY A 149 -6.19 11.65 12.87
CA GLY A 149 -5.93 10.23 12.58
C GLY A 149 -5.52 9.42 13.81
N ALA A 150 -5.83 8.13 13.79
CA ALA A 150 -5.59 7.19 14.89
C ALA A 150 -4.18 6.56 14.89
N LEU A 151 -3.25 7.06 14.06
CA LEU A 151 -1.93 6.46 13.87
C LEU A 151 -1.12 6.44 15.18
N GLN A 152 -0.88 5.25 15.72
CA GLN A 152 -0.12 5.05 16.97
C GLN A 152 1.34 4.69 16.72
N VAL A 153 1.60 3.88 15.69
CA VAL A 153 2.92 3.27 15.48
C VAL A 153 3.43 3.52 14.06
N VAL A 154 4.63 4.09 13.98
CA VAL A 154 5.45 4.13 12.77
C VAL A 154 6.65 3.19 12.97
N GLY A 155 6.64 2.05 12.28
CA GLY A 155 7.59 0.96 12.51
C GLY A 155 9.02 1.21 12.02
N ASP A 156 9.94 0.32 12.46
CA ASP A 156 11.36 0.38 12.13
C ASP A 156 11.61 0.61 10.63
N ASN A 157 12.41 1.62 10.30
CA ASN A 157 12.77 1.93 8.93
C ASN A 157 11.58 2.14 7.97
N ALA A 158 10.40 2.55 8.46
CA ALA A 158 9.16 2.68 7.68
C ALA A 158 9.33 3.42 6.35
N PHE A 159 10.07 4.53 6.34
CA PHE A 159 10.38 5.35 5.17
C PHE A 159 11.87 5.31 4.80
N TYR A 160 12.58 4.23 5.16
CA TYR A 160 14.02 4.13 4.89
C TYR A 160 14.32 4.34 3.41
N GLY A 161 15.23 5.26 3.09
CA GLY A 161 15.66 5.54 1.72
C GLY A 161 14.59 6.19 0.84
N CYS A 162 13.57 6.85 1.41
CA CYS A 162 12.69 7.77 0.67
C CYS A 162 13.45 9.07 0.37
N THR A 163 14.40 9.01 -0.56
CA THR A 163 15.37 10.08 -0.82
C THR A 163 14.75 11.39 -1.30
N ALA A 164 13.58 11.36 -1.94
CA ALA A 164 12.88 12.55 -2.39
C ALA A 164 11.98 13.21 -1.32
N LEU A 165 11.80 12.58 -0.16
CA LEU A 165 10.90 13.07 0.89
C LEU A 165 11.49 14.33 1.53
N GLN A 166 10.77 15.44 1.46
CA GLN A 166 11.28 16.76 1.89
C GLN A 166 10.78 17.18 3.27
N GLN A 167 9.51 16.86 3.54
CA GLN A 167 8.83 17.27 4.75
C GLN A 167 7.87 16.20 5.23
N VAL A 168 7.76 16.06 6.55
CA VAL A 168 6.82 15.16 7.20
C VAL A 168 6.28 15.80 8.47
N SER A 169 4.96 15.76 8.63
CA SER A 169 4.27 16.16 9.85
C SER A 169 3.75 14.91 10.56
N ILE A 170 4.39 14.50 11.65
CA ILE A 170 3.97 13.36 12.46
C ILE A 170 2.72 13.77 13.26
N PRO A 171 1.59 13.04 13.17
CA PRO A 171 0.39 13.40 13.93
C PRO A 171 0.60 13.20 15.43
N SER A 172 -0.09 13.99 16.27
CA SER A 172 0.01 13.95 17.73
C SER A 172 -0.38 12.60 18.34
N SER A 173 -1.16 11.80 17.60
CA SER A 173 -1.56 10.45 17.98
C SER A 173 -0.42 9.43 17.96
N VAL A 174 0.73 9.72 17.33
CA VAL A 174 1.86 8.79 17.27
C VAL A 174 2.53 8.67 18.63
N THR A 175 2.30 7.55 19.30
CA THR A 175 2.91 7.21 20.58
C THR A 175 4.24 6.46 20.42
N LYS A 176 4.51 5.91 19.23
CA LYS A 176 5.72 5.15 18.95
C LYS A 176 6.27 5.40 17.54
N LEU A 177 7.47 5.96 17.49
CA LEU A 177 8.29 6.13 16.29
C LEU A 177 9.55 5.27 16.44
N ASP A 178 9.60 4.14 15.73
CA ASP A 178 10.70 3.17 15.83
C ASP A 178 11.98 3.63 15.12
N ASP A 179 13.08 2.95 15.46
CA ASP A 179 14.43 3.24 14.98
C ASP A 179 14.51 3.40 13.45
N GLY A 180 15.21 4.45 13.03
CA GLY A 180 15.50 4.70 11.63
C GLY A 180 14.27 4.91 10.74
N ALA A 181 13.08 5.22 11.29
CA ALA A 181 11.85 5.43 10.52
C ALA A 181 12.05 6.32 9.26
N PHE A 182 12.94 7.32 9.35
CA PHE A 182 13.31 8.22 8.24
C PHE A 182 14.81 8.14 7.86
N MET A 183 15.50 7.06 8.21
CA MET A 183 16.91 6.89 7.88
C MET A 183 17.13 6.85 6.37
N GLY A 184 18.08 7.63 5.86
CA GLY A 184 18.35 7.72 4.42
C GLY A 184 17.36 8.57 3.62
N CYS A 185 16.42 9.26 4.27
CA CYS A 185 15.66 10.35 3.63
C CYS A 185 16.55 11.59 3.45
N SER A 186 17.44 11.55 2.47
CA SER A 186 18.51 12.54 2.28
C SER A 186 18.03 13.97 2.03
N ASN A 187 16.81 14.16 1.50
CA ASN A 187 16.22 15.47 1.26
C ASN A 187 15.27 15.92 2.37
N LEU A 188 15.11 15.15 3.46
CA LEU A 188 14.22 15.50 4.55
C LEU A 188 14.81 16.64 5.36
N THR A 189 14.33 17.85 5.12
CA THR A 189 14.78 19.07 5.82
C THR A 189 13.83 19.51 6.91
N ASN A 190 12.56 19.05 6.89
CA ASN A 190 11.56 19.42 7.88
C ASN A 190 10.81 18.19 8.42
N LEU A 191 11.11 17.81 9.65
CA LEU A 191 10.36 16.81 10.41
C LEU A 191 9.73 17.51 11.62
N GLN A 192 8.40 17.63 11.59
CA GLN A 192 7.64 18.27 12.65
C GLN A 192 6.71 17.28 13.35
N PHE A 193 6.43 17.52 14.62
CA PHE A 193 5.43 16.80 15.40
C PHE A 193 4.23 17.74 15.58
N ALA A 194 3.04 17.28 15.20
CA ALA A 194 1.82 18.03 15.42
C ALA A 194 1.57 18.14 16.94
N HIS A 195 1.20 19.33 17.39
CA HIS A 195 0.73 19.58 18.75
C HIS A 195 -0.80 19.71 18.73
N GLU A 196 -1.44 19.31 19.83
CA GLU A 196 -2.87 19.59 20.08
C GLU A 196 -3.13 21.09 20.26
#